data_AF-A0A8B8EQ30-F1
#
_entry.id   AF-A0A8B8EQ30-F1
#
_cell.length_a   1.000
_cell.length_b   1.000
_cell.length_c   1.000
_cell.angle_alpha   90.00
_cell.angle_beta   90.00
_cell.angle_gamma   90.00
#
_symmetry.space_group_name_H-M   'P 1'
#
loop_
_entity.id
_entity.type
_entity.pdbx_description
1 polymer ?
#
loop_
_entity_poly.entity_id
_entity_poly.type
_entity_poly.pdbx_seq_one_letter_code
_entity_poly.pdbx_strand_id
1 'polypeptide(L)'
;MSEDIKNMSEEQEPESYDVLLRNGVKPNDLFNNGKSKMSDCPNFRLELLQSEYIRLRRYLYGLTAVVVTGILILIIVVAVLFGKLSHDLVNHEHKPKVGEQISAMLKNNELCVPCNNIKSGPSAEENELLDQFARKFEDNVQMCCVETPSELLLMLELFIEKRYREESAKGTIPKTGQLVSLEGQQIAAHLLGSDEEFQTSHHDAKDTRFSVPHWIYNSDIAYISNMKYRHGRLVVPSDGYYYVYSQVAFREQYSGSNSGSQSDPISHYLCRYNIIYPHGGEDILAQTTVSKTSNNRVVGEYSSHLGALFQLRKDDEVYVKVSDLSLMVRDIKKNYFGIFRLSNITMKE
;
A
#
# COMPACT_ATOMS: atom_id res chain seq x y z
N MET A 1 34.08 26.37 -24.82
CA MET A 1 34.73 27.33 -23.91
C MET A 1 34.90 26.63 -22.58
N SER A 2 36.02 25.94 -22.32
CA SER A 2 37.20 25.65 -23.17
C SER A 2 36.92 24.45 -24.13
N GLU A 3 37.66 24.00 -25.15
CA GLU A 3 39.07 24.13 -25.64
C GLU A 3 40.16 23.47 -24.77
N ASP A 4 41.08 22.62 -25.24
CA ASP A 4 41.24 21.80 -26.47
C ASP A 4 42.26 20.65 -26.08
N ILE A 5 43.11 19.92 -26.83
CA ILE A 5 43.60 19.88 -28.22
C ILE A 5 44.26 18.52 -28.55
N LYS A 6 43.93 17.89 -29.70
CA LYS A 6 44.79 16.94 -30.51
C LYS A 6 45.30 15.61 -29.89
N ASN A 7 46.00 14.71 -30.61
CA ASN A 7 45.86 14.09 -31.96
C ASN A 7 46.91 12.95 -32.09
N MET A 8 46.75 12.05 -33.08
CA MET A 8 47.80 11.13 -33.61
C MET A 8 48.36 10.09 -32.58
N SER A 9 49.03 9.00 -32.94
CA SER A 9 49.37 8.32 -34.23
C SER A 9 49.37 6.80 -33.94
N GLU A 10 48.99 5.91 -34.86
CA GLU A 10 49.85 5.18 -35.84
C GLU A 10 50.90 4.23 -35.20
N GLU A 11 51.32 3.22 -35.98
CA GLU A 11 52.35 2.20 -35.69
C GLU A 11 52.00 1.02 -34.73
N GLN A 12 51.73 -0.14 -35.38
CA GLN A 12 52.65 -1.31 -35.39
C GLN A 12 52.60 -2.37 -34.26
N GLU A 13 52.38 -3.63 -34.70
CA GLU A 13 52.63 -4.89 -33.98
C GLU A 13 54.15 -5.04 -33.67
N PRO A 14 54.57 -5.73 -32.58
CA PRO A 14 54.86 -7.17 -32.75
C PRO A 14 54.78 -8.10 -31.50
N GLU A 15 54.67 -9.39 -31.82
CA GLU A 15 55.30 -10.59 -31.19
C GLU A 15 54.99 -11.12 -29.76
N SER A 16 54.92 -12.48 -29.73
CA SER A 16 55.34 -13.42 -28.67
C SER A 16 54.47 -13.59 -27.40
N TYR A 17 54.41 -14.76 -26.74
CA TYR A 17 55.31 -15.94 -26.77
C TYR A 17 54.62 -17.33 -26.94
N ASP A 18 55.44 -18.33 -27.25
CA ASP A 18 55.15 -19.76 -27.48
C ASP A 18 54.32 -20.53 -26.41
N VAL A 19 53.63 -21.59 -26.87
CA VAL A 19 53.99 -22.97 -26.44
C VAL A 19 53.95 -23.96 -27.63
N LEU A 20 55.14 -24.32 -28.10
CA LEU A 20 55.57 -25.63 -28.63
C LEU A 20 54.51 -26.71 -28.98
N LEU A 21 54.54 -27.20 -30.23
CA LEU A 21 54.85 -28.62 -30.46
C LEU A 21 55.60 -28.84 -31.80
N ARG A 22 56.61 -29.71 -31.75
CA ARG A 22 57.74 -29.83 -32.69
C ARG A 22 57.44 -30.50 -34.05
N ASN A 23 58.31 -30.19 -35.03
CA ASN A 23 58.64 -30.94 -36.26
C ASN A 23 57.52 -31.05 -37.34
N GLY A 24 57.56 -30.34 -38.47
CA GLY A 24 58.50 -29.30 -38.91
C GLY A 24 59.57 -29.73 -39.91
N VAL A 25 59.21 -29.94 -41.19
CA VAL A 25 60.11 -29.77 -42.36
C VAL A 25 59.36 -29.18 -43.56
N LYS A 26 59.89 -28.09 -44.09
CA LYS A 26 59.79 -27.48 -45.43
C LYS A 26 61.16 -26.77 -45.66
N PRO A 27 61.55 -26.22 -46.83
CA PRO A 27 60.78 -25.95 -48.05
C PRO A 27 61.56 -26.21 -49.39
N ASN A 28 61.13 -25.52 -50.47
CA ASN A 28 61.89 -25.02 -51.63
C ASN A 28 62.22 -25.90 -52.88
N ASP A 29 61.65 -25.43 -54.00
CA ASP A 29 62.34 -24.88 -55.19
C ASP A 29 62.74 -25.68 -56.45
N LEU A 30 62.54 -24.93 -57.56
CA LEU A 30 63.28 -24.84 -58.82
C LEU A 30 63.27 -25.98 -59.87
N PHE A 31 62.71 -25.61 -61.02
CA PHE A 31 63.18 -25.90 -62.38
C PHE A 31 64.57 -26.58 -62.50
N ASN A 32 64.64 -27.78 -63.09
CA ASN A 32 64.98 -27.85 -64.51
C ASN A 32 64.77 -29.21 -65.22
N ASN A 33 64.83 -29.12 -66.56
CA ASN A 33 64.72 -30.17 -67.57
C ASN A 33 65.54 -31.46 -67.32
N GLY A 34 64.86 -32.62 -67.40
CA GLY A 34 65.46 -33.95 -67.59
C GLY A 34 64.45 -34.88 -68.28
N LYS A 35 64.82 -35.53 -69.40
CA LYS A 35 63.85 -36.20 -70.30
C LYS A 35 63.58 -37.67 -69.98
N SER A 36 62.37 -38.10 -70.36
CA SER A 36 61.87 -39.48 -70.52
C SER A 36 61.39 -40.19 -69.23
N LYS A 37 60.35 -41.06 -69.25
CA LYS A 37 59.60 -41.63 -70.39
C LYS A 37 58.06 -41.43 -70.30
N MET A 38 57.47 -41.48 -71.49
CA MET A 38 56.05 -41.57 -71.87
C MET A 38 55.25 -42.73 -71.24
N SER A 39 54.03 -42.46 -70.75
CA SER A 39 52.74 -43.15 -71.10
C SER A 39 51.61 -42.94 -70.06
N ASP A 40 50.41 -42.54 -70.50
CA ASP A 40 49.07 -42.84 -69.91
C ASP A 40 48.73 -42.44 -68.44
N CYS A 41 47.47 -42.26 -67.99
CA CYS A 41 46.16 -42.06 -68.64
C CYS A 41 45.23 -41.26 -67.66
N PRO A 42 44.06 -40.71 -68.09
CA PRO A 42 43.23 -39.82 -67.24
C PRO A 42 42.52 -40.47 -66.03
N ASN A 43 42.38 -41.81 -65.98
CA ASN A 43 41.42 -42.47 -65.10
C ASN A 43 41.76 -42.46 -63.59
N PHE A 44 43.04 -42.35 -63.21
CA PHE A 44 43.47 -42.57 -61.82
C PHE A 44 42.87 -41.59 -60.80
N ARG A 45 42.50 -40.37 -61.21
CA ARG A 45 41.80 -39.41 -60.33
C ARG A 45 40.38 -39.85 -59.95
N LEU A 46 39.71 -40.67 -60.77
CA LEU A 46 38.31 -41.02 -60.57
C LEU A 46 38.14 -42.13 -59.51
N GLU A 47 38.95 -43.18 -59.57
CA GLU A 47 38.93 -44.28 -58.60
C GLU A 47 39.31 -43.81 -57.18
N LEU A 48 40.30 -42.90 -57.08
CA LEU A 48 40.74 -42.34 -55.80
C LEU A 48 39.60 -41.53 -55.15
N LEU A 49 38.90 -40.68 -55.92
CA LEU A 49 37.71 -39.95 -55.47
C LEU A 49 36.55 -40.90 -55.10
N GLN A 50 36.32 -42.00 -55.84
CA GLN A 50 35.32 -43.00 -55.47
C GLN A 50 35.67 -43.68 -54.14
N SER A 51 36.94 -43.97 -53.87
CA SER A 51 37.39 -44.59 -52.62
C SER A 51 37.13 -43.69 -51.40
N GLU A 52 37.42 -42.38 -51.52
CA GLU A 52 37.12 -41.41 -50.48
C GLU A 52 35.61 -41.17 -50.33
N TYR A 53 34.87 -41.07 -51.44
CA TYR A 53 33.41 -40.94 -51.43
C TYR A 53 32.74 -42.11 -50.69
N ILE A 54 33.17 -43.36 -50.91
CA ILE A 54 32.62 -44.54 -50.21
C ILE A 54 33.02 -44.56 -48.71
N ARG A 55 34.16 -43.97 -48.35
CA ARG A 55 34.57 -43.81 -46.94
C ARG A 55 33.77 -42.70 -46.25
N LEU A 56 33.67 -41.53 -46.87
CA LEU A 56 32.93 -40.36 -46.40
C LEU A 56 31.41 -40.66 -46.31
N ARG A 57 30.83 -41.36 -47.29
CA ARG A 57 29.42 -41.79 -47.26
C ARG A 57 29.13 -42.76 -46.12
N ARG A 58 30.06 -43.68 -45.80
CA ARG A 58 29.93 -44.55 -44.61
C ARG A 58 30.03 -43.77 -43.30
N TYR A 59 30.95 -42.80 -43.22
CA TYR A 59 31.05 -41.91 -42.06
C TYR A 59 29.79 -41.05 -41.89
N LEU A 60 29.24 -40.51 -42.98
CA LEU A 60 28.01 -39.73 -43.00
C LEU A 60 26.80 -40.55 -42.53
N TYR A 61 26.64 -41.79 -43.02
CA TYR A 61 25.57 -42.68 -42.53
C TYR A 61 25.76 -43.06 -41.04
N GLY A 62 26.99 -43.27 -40.58
CA GLY A 62 27.27 -43.47 -39.16
C GLY A 62 26.87 -42.26 -38.31
N LEU A 63 27.21 -41.05 -38.77
CA LEU A 63 26.87 -39.81 -38.09
C LEU A 63 25.35 -39.56 -38.09
N THR A 64 24.64 -39.81 -39.19
CA THR A 64 23.17 -39.70 -39.20
C THR A 64 22.51 -40.75 -38.29
N ALA A 65 23.04 -41.97 -38.20
CA ALA A 65 22.53 -42.98 -37.28
C ALA A 65 22.73 -42.60 -35.79
N VAL A 66 23.86 -41.96 -35.44
CA VAL A 66 24.12 -41.43 -34.09
C VAL A 66 23.20 -40.24 -33.79
N VAL A 67 23.00 -39.33 -34.74
CA VAL A 67 22.08 -38.18 -34.56
C VAL A 67 20.63 -38.64 -34.41
N VAL A 68 20.16 -39.59 -35.24
CA VAL A 68 18.79 -40.13 -35.15
C VAL A 68 18.56 -40.90 -33.84
N THR A 69 19.51 -41.72 -33.39
CA THR A 69 19.37 -42.41 -32.10
C THR A 69 19.43 -41.43 -30.91
N GLY A 70 20.26 -40.39 -30.96
CA GLY A 70 20.27 -39.31 -29.97
C GLY A 70 18.94 -38.55 -29.90
N ILE A 71 18.33 -38.21 -31.04
CA ILE A 71 17.02 -37.56 -31.11
C ILE A 71 15.92 -38.47 -30.56
N LEU A 72 15.91 -39.77 -30.89
CA LEU A 72 14.94 -40.73 -30.35
C LEU A 72 15.04 -40.87 -28.83
N ILE A 73 16.25 -40.94 -28.28
CA ILE A 73 16.48 -40.97 -26.84
C ILE A 73 15.96 -39.68 -26.17
N LEU A 74 16.23 -38.51 -26.76
CA LEU A 74 15.76 -37.23 -26.23
C LEU A 74 14.22 -37.14 -26.23
N ILE A 75 13.55 -37.59 -27.31
CA ILE A 75 12.09 -37.65 -27.39
C ILE A 75 11.51 -38.56 -26.30
N ILE A 76 12.11 -39.74 -26.08
CA ILE A 76 11.68 -40.68 -25.03
C ILE A 76 11.86 -40.05 -23.64
N VAL A 77 13.00 -39.42 -23.37
CA VAL A 77 13.26 -38.74 -22.09
C VAL A 77 12.26 -37.61 -21.84
N VAL A 78 11.98 -36.77 -22.84
CA VAL A 78 10.98 -35.69 -22.73
C VAL A 78 9.58 -36.26 -22.52
N ALA A 79 9.20 -37.34 -23.22
CA ALA A 79 7.90 -37.98 -23.05
C ALA A 79 7.73 -38.60 -21.63
N VAL A 80 8.78 -39.23 -21.09
CA VAL A 80 8.78 -39.77 -19.72
C VAL A 80 8.73 -38.65 -18.68
N LEU A 81 9.50 -37.57 -18.86
CA LEU A 81 9.47 -36.41 -17.97
C LEU A 81 8.11 -35.69 -18.00
N PHE A 82 7.51 -35.52 -19.19
CA PHE A 82 6.18 -34.91 -19.34
C PHE A 82 5.08 -35.81 -18.77
N GLY A 83 5.15 -37.12 -19.02
CA GLY A 83 4.22 -38.09 -18.43
C GLY A 83 4.29 -38.11 -16.90
N LYS A 84 5.50 -38.06 -16.34
CA LYS A 84 5.70 -37.92 -14.89
C LYS A 84 5.21 -36.58 -14.35
N LEU A 85 5.58 -35.46 -14.97
CA LEU A 85 5.12 -34.13 -14.56
C LEU A 85 3.59 -34.01 -14.62
N SER A 86 2.96 -34.57 -15.64
CA SER A 86 1.50 -34.61 -15.79
C SER A 86 0.84 -35.49 -14.73
N HIS A 87 1.42 -36.67 -14.44
CA HIS A 87 0.95 -37.55 -13.38
C HIS A 87 1.06 -36.87 -12.01
N ASP A 88 2.21 -36.25 -11.73
CA ASP A 88 2.48 -35.56 -10.47
C ASP A 88 1.59 -34.30 -10.33
N LEU A 89 1.31 -33.56 -11.41
CA LEU A 89 0.34 -32.45 -11.42
C LEU A 89 -1.12 -32.87 -11.15
N VAL A 90 -1.51 -34.08 -11.55
CA VAL A 90 -2.88 -34.59 -11.35
C VAL A 90 -3.05 -35.31 -10.01
N ASN A 91 -2.01 -36.00 -9.54
CA ASN A 91 -2.06 -36.86 -8.35
C ASN A 91 -1.39 -36.27 -7.10
N HIS A 92 -0.78 -35.08 -7.18
CA HIS A 92 -0.43 -34.33 -5.97
C HIS A 92 -1.66 -33.66 -5.36
N GLU A 93 -2.20 -34.30 -4.31
CA GLU A 93 -2.96 -33.61 -3.28
C GLU A 93 -2.07 -32.57 -2.56
N HIS A 94 -1.87 -31.42 -3.19
CA HIS A 94 -1.66 -30.21 -2.42
C HIS A 94 -2.89 -30.01 -1.54
N LYS A 95 -2.70 -29.70 -0.26
CA LYS A 95 -3.80 -29.17 0.56
C LYS A 95 -4.40 -27.99 -0.22
N PRO A 96 -5.72 -27.98 -0.52
CA PRO A 96 -6.32 -26.96 -1.37
C PRO A 96 -5.96 -25.58 -0.83
N LYS A 97 -5.72 -24.64 -1.75
CA LYS A 97 -5.20 -23.31 -1.38
C LYS A 97 -6.14 -22.67 -0.35
N VAL A 98 -5.63 -21.87 0.57
CA VAL A 98 -6.46 -21.36 1.69
C VAL A 98 -7.75 -20.66 1.19
N GLY A 99 -7.67 -19.90 0.10
CA GLY A 99 -8.83 -19.30 -0.59
C GLY A 99 -9.80 -20.30 -1.23
N GLU A 100 -9.34 -21.47 -1.65
CA GLU A 100 -10.15 -22.57 -2.19
C GLU A 100 -10.92 -23.28 -1.07
N GLN A 101 -10.27 -23.57 0.06
CA GLN A 101 -10.91 -24.07 1.28
C GLN A 101 -11.97 -23.09 1.81
N ILE A 102 -11.64 -21.80 1.85
CA ILE A 102 -12.55 -20.70 2.18
C ILE A 102 -13.74 -20.70 1.20
N SER A 103 -13.50 -20.78 -0.10
CA SER A 103 -14.57 -20.77 -1.12
C SER A 103 -15.52 -21.96 -0.98
N ALA A 104 -15.03 -23.12 -0.55
CA ALA A 104 -15.84 -24.31 -0.30
C ALA A 104 -16.64 -24.21 1.01
N MET A 105 -16.11 -23.51 2.02
CA MET A 105 -16.83 -23.22 3.27
C MET A 105 -17.98 -22.23 3.04
N LEU A 106 -17.70 -21.09 2.38
CA LEU A 106 -18.68 -20.07 2.03
C LEU A 106 -19.78 -20.59 1.08
N LYS A 107 -19.49 -21.64 0.29
CA LYS A 107 -20.45 -22.24 -0.65
C LYS A 107 -21.67 -22.89 0.00
N ASN A 108 -21.56 -23.26 1.28
CA ASN A 108 -22.59 -23.97 2.02
C ASN A 108 -23.08 -23.17 3.23
N ASN A 109 -22.18 -22.43 3.89
CA ASN A 109 -22.48 -21.62 5.07
C ASN A 109 -21.93 -20.20 4.88
N GLU A 110 -22.78 -19.18 5.00
CA GLU A 110 -22.32 -17.80 5.17
C GLU A 110 -21.59 -17.61 6.50
N LEU A 111 -20.63 -16.67 6.55
CA LEU A 111 -19.97 -16.27 7.80
C LEU A 111 -20.51 -14.93 8.27
N CYS A 112 -21.23 -14.92 9.39
CA CYS A 112 -21.73 -13.72 10.04
C CYS A 112 -21.00 -13.45 11.37
N VAL A 113 -20.67 -12.19 11.62
CA VAL A 113 -20.14 -11.70 12.91
C VAL A 113 -20.87 -10.41 13.33
N PRO A 114 -20.98 -10.08 14.62
CA PRO A 114 -21.52 -8.78 15.03
C PRO A 114 -20.71 -7.64 14.40
N CYS A 115 -21.35 -6.66 13.74
CA CYS A 115 -20.63 -5.57 13.06
C CYS A 115 -19.72 -4.78 14.01
N ASN A 116 -20.12 -4.64 15.29
CA ASN A 116 -19.31 -4.03 16.35
C ASN A 116 -17.99 -4.77 16.64
N ASN A 117 -17.84 -6.04 16.23
CA ASN A 117 -16.60 -6.80 16.38
C ASN A 117 -15.56 -6.47 15.31
N ILE A 118 -15.97 -5.90 14.17
CA ILE A 118 -15.08 -5.50 13.05
C ILE A 118 -15.01 -3.99 12.81
N LYS A 119 -15.90 -3.19 13.41
CA LYS A 119 -15.83 -1.72 13.38
C LYS A 119 -14.53 -1.18 13.99
N SER A 120 -13.67 -0.59 13.17
CA SER A 120 -12.35 -0.07 13.57
C SER A 120 -12.37 1.23 14.38
N GLY A 121 -13.43 2.05 14.28
CA GLY A 121 -13.54 3.34 14.97
C GLY A 121 -14.81 4.12 14.63
N PRO A 122 -14.93 5.39 15.03
CA PRO A 122 -16.15 6.18 14.90
C PRO A 122 -16.34 6.93 13.57
N SER A 123 -15.32 7.05 12.70
CA SER A 123 -15.40 7.93 11.52
C SER A 123 -16.39 7.42 10.46
N ALA A 124 -16.96 8.31 9.65
CA ALA A 124 -17.94 7.93 8.62
C ALA A 124 -17.33 6.94 7.61
N GLU A 125 -16.12 7.24 7.16
CA GLU A 125 -15.29 6.47 6.25
C GLU A 125 -14.93 5.08 6.82
N GLU A 126 -14.78 4.95 8.16
CA GLU A 126 -14.60 3.65 8.84
C GLU A 126 -15.91 2.85 8.96
N ASN A 127 -17.08 3.50 8.86
CA ASN A 127 -18.38 2.84 8.83
C ASN A 127 -18.79 2.42 7.42
N GLU A 128 -18.45 3.19 6.39
CA GLU A 128 -18.72 2.87 4.97
C GLU A 128 -18.04 1.56 4.54
N LEU A 129 -16.90 1.22 5.15
CA LEU A 129 -16.26 -0.10 4.97
C LEU A 129 -17.15 -1.28 5.41
N LEU A 130 -18.14 -1.04 6.29
CA LEU A 130 -19.08 -2.06 6.75
C LEU A 130 -20.27 -2.25 5.79
N ASP A 131 -20.51 -1.32 4.86
CA ASP A 131 -21.56 -1.44 3.84
C ASP A 131 -21.18 -2.39 2.70
N GLN A 132 -19.95 -2.89 2.69
CA GLN A 132 -19.50 -4.00 1.84
C GLN A 132 -20.00 -5.38 2.35
N PHE A 133 -20.60 -5.47 3.55
CA PHE A 133 -21.10 -6.72 4.12
C PHE A 133 -22.63 -6.78 4.12
N ALA A 134 -23.17 -7.98 3.90
CA ALA A 134 -24.62 -8.21 4.02
C ALA A 134 -25.07 -8.02 5.48
N ARG A 135 -25.84 -6.97 5.76
CA ARG A 135 -26.33 -6.66 7.11
C ARG A 135 -27.55 -7.53 7.47
N LYS A 136 -27.47 -8.27 8.58
CA LYS A 136 -28.58 -9.04 9.17
C LYS A 136 -28.82 -8.64 10.63
N PHE A 137 -29.90 -9.11 11.23
CA PHE A 137 -30.20 -8.90 12.65
C PHE A 137 -30.57 -10.22 13.32
N GLU A 138 -29.84 -10.57 14.37
CA GLU A 138 -30.03 -11.77 15.20
C GLU A 138 -30.05 -11.33 16.66
N ASP A 139 -31.09 -11.71 17.43
CA ASP A 139 -31.26 -11.33 18.85
C ASP A 139 -31.06 -9.81 19.16
N ASN A 140 -31.49 -8.95 18.23
CA ASN A 140 -31.30 -7.48 18.21
C ASN A 140 -29.85 -7.00 18.02
N VAL A 141 -28.90 -7.89 17.76
CA VAL A 141 -27.52 -7.57 17.36
C VAL A 141 -27.47 -7.41 15.84
N GLN A 142 -26.83 -6.34 15.36
CA GLN A 142 -26.55 -6.17 13.93
C GLN A 142 -25.34 -7.04 13.54
N MET A 143 -25.58 -7.98 12.63
CA MET A 143 -24.62 -8.93 12.09
C MET A 143 -24.16 -8.46 10.71
N CYS A 144 -22.87 -8.55 10.45
CA CYS A 144 -22.23 -8.32 9.17
C CYS A 144 -21.82 -9.69 8.61
N CYS A 145 -22.37 -10.05 7.46
CA CYS A 145 -22.21 -11.36 6.83
C CYS A 145 -21.39 -11.28 5.54
N VAL A 146 -20.71 -12.38 5.24
CA VAL A 146 -19.80 -12.57 4.10
C VAL A 146 -20.33 -13.67 3.19
N GLU A 147 -20.41 -13.34 1.90
CA GLU A 147 -20.79 -14.24 0.81
C GLU A 147 -19.59 -14.54 -0.11
N THR A 148 -18.66 -13.59 -0.32
CA THR A 148 -17.49 -13.78 -1.20
C THR A 148 -16.14 -13.91 -0.46
N PRO A 149 -15.13 -14.62 -1.03
CA PRO A 149 -13.78 -14.65 -0.48
C PRO A 149 -13.10 -13.27 -0.40
N SER A 150 -13.51 -12.31 -1.22
CA SER A 150 -13.08 -10.92 -1.20
C SER A 150 -13.57 -10.18 0.05
N GLU A 151 -14.86 -10.30 0.36
CA GLU A 151 -15.42 -9.78 1.61
C GLU A 151 -14.77 -10.43 2.83
N LEU A 152 -14.50 -11.75 2.79
CA LEU A 152 -13.82 -12.41 3.91
C LEU A 152 -12.44 -11.80 4.19
N LEU A 153 -11.69 -11.48 3.13
CA LEU A 153 -10.37 -10.88 3.26
C LEU A 153 -10.46 -9.48 3.89
N LEU A 154 -11.43 -8.65 3.48
CA LEU A 154 -11.69 -7.35 4.10
C LEU A 154 -12.16 -7.48 5.56
N MET A 155 -13.04 -8.44 5.87
CA MET A 155 -13.50 -8.70 7.24
C MET A 155 -12.34 -9.13 8.15
N LEU A 156 -11.41 -9.94 7.64
CA LEU A 156 -10.19 -10.32 8.36
C LEU A 156 -9.24 -9.14 8.55
N GLU A 157 -9.07 -8.28 7.54
CA GLU A 157 -8.27 -7.07 7.65
C GLU A 157 -8.82 -6.11 8.72
N LEU A 158 -10.12 -5.82 8.69
CA LEU A 158 -10.81 -5.02 9.70
C LEU A 158 -10.70 -5.63 11.11
N PHE A 159 -10.88 -6.95 11.25
CA PHE A 159 -10.75 -7.62 12.54
C PHE A 159 -9.32 -7.54 13.10
N ILE A 160 -8.31 -7.74 12.24
CA ILE A 160 -6.89 -7.61 12.60
C ILE A 160 -6.56 -6.15 12.96
N GLU A 161 -7.03 -5.17 12.18
CA GLU A 161 -6.76 -3.76 12.42
C GLU A 161 -7.40 -3.30 13.74
N LYS A 162 -8.67 -3.63 13.97
CA LYS A 162 -9.37 -3.35 15.23
C LYS A 162 -8.64 -3.99 16.41
N ARG A 163 -8.24 -5.26 16.29
CA ARG A 163 -7.53 -5.98 17.36
C ARG A 163 -6.15 -5.38 17.64
N TYR A 164 -5.44 -4.93 16.60
CA TYR A 164 -4.19 -4.19 16.73
C TYR A 164 -4.41 -2.84 17.44
N ARG A 165 -5.44 -2.07 17.07
CA ARG A 165 -5.81 -0.80 17.73
C ARG A 165 -6.07 -1.03 19.23
N GLU A 166 -6.86 -2.04 19.58
CA GLU A 166 -7.13 -2.42 20.99
C GLU A 166 -5.87 -2.72 21.80
N GLU A 167 -5.01 -3.61 21.32
CA GLU A 167 -3.81 -4.04 22.06
C GLU A 167 -2.72 -2.95 22.06
N SER A 168 -2.67 -2.12 21.02
CA SER A 168 -1.82 -0.92 20.97
C SER A 168 -2.21 0.07 22.07
N ALA A 169 -3.51 0.36 22.23
CA ALA A 169 -4.04 1.27 23.25
C ALA A 169 -3.95 0.70 24.68
N LYS A 170 -4.04 -0.63 24.86
CA LYS A 170 -3.76 -1.31 26.15
C LYS A 170 -2.28 -1.29 26.53
N GLY A 171 -1.38 -0.95 25.59
CA GLY A 171 0.07 -0.99 25.78
C GLY A 171 0.67 -2.41 25.82
N THR A 172 -0.08 -3.43 25.40
CA THR A 172 0.37 -4.84 25.39
C THR A 172 1.26 -5.16 24.20
N ILE A 173 1.17 -4.40 23.11
CA ILE A 173 2.07 -4.53 21.94
C ILE A 173 3.46 -3.97 22.32
N PRO A 174 4.54 -4.77 22.23
CA PRO A 174 5.89 -4.28 22.52
C PRO A 174 6.34 -3.22 21.49
N LYS A 175 7.18 -2.27 21.93
CA LYS A 175 7.78 -1.24 21.08
C LYS A 175 8.86 -1.84 20.16
N THR A 176 8.43 -2.57 19.13
CA THR A 176 9.33 -3.25 18.20
C THR A 176 10.11 -2.24 17.35
N GLY A 177 11.43 -2.24 17.48
CA GLY A 177 12.33 -1.88 16.38
C GLY A 177 12.79 -0.43 16.25
N GLN A 178 12.24 0.54 16.99
CA GLN A 178 12.91 1.86 17.08
C GLN A 178 12.66 2.61 18.39
N LEU A 179 13.70 2.62 19.23
CA LEU A 179 13.92 3.66 20.24
C LEU A 179 14.47 4.92 19.55
N VAL A 180 13.65 5.53 18.68
CA VAL A 180 13.73 6.98 18.53
C VAL A 180 13.19 7.52 19.86
N SER A 181 14.08 8.03 20.71
CA SER A 181 13.58 8.68 21.93
C SER A 181 12.86 9.95 21.50
N LEU A 182 11.59 10.05 21.88
CA LEU A 182 10.79 11.27 21.71
C LEU A 182 11.24 12.39 22.68
N GLU A 183 12.23 12.11 23.54
CA GLU A 183 12.95 13.10 24.33
C GLU A 183 13.68 14.08 23.40
N GLY A 184 13.18 15.32 23.33
CA GLY A 184 13.69 16.37 22.44
C GLY A 184 12.98 16.46 21.08
N GLN A 185 12.12 15.50 20.72
CA GLN A 185 11.27 15.62 19.53
C GLN A 185 9.93 16.27 19.87
N GLN A 186 9.56 17.33 19.14
CA GLN A 186 8.29 18.01 19.34
C GLN A 186 7.13 17.13 18.84
N ILE A 187 6.22 16.77 19.74
CA ILE A 187 4.94 16.14 19.42
C ILE A 187 3.90 17.26 19.33
N ALA A 188 3.53 17.64 18.11
CA ALA A 188 2.59 18.72 17.86
C ALA A 188 1.98 18.62 16.45
N ALA A 189 0.82 19.22 16.27
CA ALA A 189 0.22 19.45 14.97
C ALA A 189 -0.57 20.76 14.95
N HIS A 190 -0.63 21.38 13.77
CA HIS A 190 -1.53 22.48 13.46
C HIS A 190 -2.13 22.17 12.09
N LEU A 191 -3.45 22.07 12.01
CA LEU A 191 -4.20 21.72 10.80
C LEU A 191 -5.11 22.88 10.42
N LEU A 192 -5.24 23.14 9.12
CA LEU A 192 -6.07 24.20 8.55
C LEU A 192 -7.37 23.62 7.95
N GLY A 193 -8.43 24.42 7.88
CA GLY A 193 -9.70 23.98 7.28
C GLY A 193 -9.57 23.62 5.79
N SER A 194 -10.54 22.87 5.26
CA SER A 194 -10.68 22.66 3.81
C SER A 194 -11.48 23.81 3.15
N ASP A 195 -11.38 23.92 1.83
CA ASP A 195 -12.25 24.76 0.98
C ASP A 195 -13.40 23.94 0.35
N GLU A 196 -13.44 22.63 0.61
CA GLU A 196 -14.43 21.68 0.09
C GLU A 196 -15.84 21.90 0.69
N GLU A 197 -16.88 21.52 -0.07
CA GLU A 197 -18.26 21.54 0.41
C GLU A 197 -18.55 20.33 1.30
N PHE A 198 -18.42 20.50 2.63
CA PHE A 198 -18.91 19.51 3.58
C PHE A 198 -20.45 19.50 3.60
N GLN A 199 -21.05 18.51 2.94
CA GLN A 199 -22.50 18.27 3.01
C GLN A 199 -22.86 17.53 4.30
N THR A 200 -23.87 18.01 5.03
CA THR A 200 -24.48 17.27 6.13
C THR A 200 -25.35 16.14 5.59
N SER A 201 -24.75 14.96 5.43
CA SER A 201 -25.48 13.76 5.02
C SER A 201 -26.40 13.29 6.16
N HIS A 202 -27.64 13.76 6.18
CA HIS A 202 -28.69 13.42 7.16
C HIS A 202 -29.23 11.98 6.99
N HIS A 203 -28.35 10.99 6.74
CA HIS A 203 -28.71 9.57 6.62
C HIS A 203 -29.19 8.98 7.94
N ASP A 204 -28.71 9.49 9.07
CA ASP A 204 -29.23 9.18 10.40
C ASP A 204 -29.82 10.46 11.02
N ALA A 205 -31.15 10.58 11.03
CA ALA A 205 -31.88 11.76 11.53
C ALA A 205 -31.84 11.89 13.08
N LYS A 206 -30.76 11.42 13.70
CA LYS A 206 -30.58 11.21 15.14
C LYS A 206 -29.22 11.68 15.65
N ASP A 207 -28.19 11.80 14.81
CA ASP A 207 -26.97 12.53 15.22
C ASP A 207 -27.11 14.01 14.87
N THR A 208 -26.63 14.84 15.80
CA THR A 208 -26.68 16.31 15.78
C THR A 208 -25.29 16.91 15.88
N ARG A 209 -24.24 16.08 15.73
CA ARG A 209 -22.83 16.42 16.01
C ARG A 209 -21.90 15.77 14.98
N PHE A 210 -21.84 16.35 13.80
CA PHE A 210 -21.03 15.87 12.67
C PHE A 210 -19.53 16.09 12.91
N SER A 211 -18.70 15.10 12.61
CA SER A 211 -17.23 15.25 12.67
C SER A 211 -16.75 16.03 11.46
N VAL A 212 -15.74 16.91 11.62
CA VAL A 212 -15.05 17.52 10.48
C VAL A 212 -14.15 16.44 9.84
N PRO A 213 -14.41 16.00 8.59
CA PRO A 213 -13.78 14.79 8.04
C PRO A 213 -12.39 15.04 7.47
N HIS A 214 -12.11 16.27 7.00
CA HIS A 214 -10.83 16.64 6.40
C HIS A 214 -10.26 17.95 6.95
N TRP A 215 -8.95 17.97 7.15
CA TRP A 215 -8.15 19.13 7.49
C TRP A 215 -6.86 19.10 6.66
N ILE A 216 -6.42 20.25 6.16
CA ILE A 216 -5.13 20.40 5.49
C ILE A 216 -4.01 20.30 6.55
N TYR A 217 -3.04 19.42 6.33
CA TYR A 217 -2.02 19.06 7.33
C TYR A 217 -0.56 19.17 6.84
N ASN A 218 -0.36 19.64 5.60
CA ASN A 218 0.90 19.58 4.86
C ASN A 218 1.11 20.78 3.92
N SER A 219 0.60 21.97 4.26
CA SER A 219 0.65 23.18 3.42
C SER A 219 0.55 24.46 4.25
N ASP A 220 1.14 25.56 3.76
CA ASP A 220 1.24 26.86 4.45
C ASP A 220 1.82 26.69 5.88
N ILE A 221 1.06 27.04 6.93
CA ILE A 221 1.43 26.84 8.34
C ILE A 221 0.96 25.51 8.93
N ALA A 222 0.32 24.64 8.13
CA ALA A 222 -0.20 23.37 8.58
C ALA A 222 0.88 22.26 8.56
N TYR A 223 1.01 21.54 9.67
CA TYR A 223 1.98 20.47 9.86
C TYR A 223 1.50 19.42 10.86
N ILE A 224 2.07 18.22 10.76
CA ILE A 224 2.04 17.18 11.80
C ILE A 224 3.47 16.77 12.12
N SER A 225 3.81 16.74 13.40
CA SER A 225 5.11 16.30 13.92
C SER A 225 4.92 15.20 14.97
N ASN A 226 5.43 14.00 14.65
CA ASN A 226 5.43 12.81 15.51
C ASN A 226 4.05 12.30 15.96
N MET A 227 2.99 12.59 15.20
CA MET A 227 1.63 12.06 15.40
C MET A 227 1.13 11.38 14.11
N LYS A 228 0.02 10.62 14.20
CA LYS A 228 -0.69 10.11 13.02
C LYS A 228 -1.99 10.89 12.81
N TYR A 229 -2.48 10.90 11.58
CA TYR A 229 -3.77 11.48 11.20
C TYR A 229 -4.64 10.40 10.54
N ARG A 230 -5.93 10.33 10.93
CA ARG A 230 -6.91 9.35 10.43
C ARG A 230 -8.28 10.03 10.33
N HIS A 231 -8.76 10.30 9.12
CA HIS A 231 -10.12 10.81 8.84
C HIS A 231 -10.57 11.93 9.80
N GLY A 232 -9.95 13.10 9.69
CA GLY A 232 -10.24 14.26 10.55
C GLY A 232 -9.59 14.23 11.94
N ARG A 233 -9.10 13.07 12.42
CA ARG A 233 -8.62 12.85 13.79
C ARG A 233 -7.10 12.82 13.89
N LEU A 234 -6.55 13.31 15.00
CA LEU A 234 -5.13 13.20 15.36
C LEU A 234 -4.92 12.15 16.45
N VAL A 235 -3.99 11.22 16.22
CA VAL A 235 -3.71 10.08 17.11
C VAL A 235 -2.51 10.39 18.01
N VAL A 236 -2.72 10.29 19.32
CA VAL A 236 -1.72 10.55 20.35
C VAL A 236 -0.63 9.44 20.37
N PRO A 237 0.66 9.77 20.20
CA PRO A 237 1.73 8.77 20.08
C PRO A 237 2.19 8.19 21.43
N SER A 238 1.96 8.91 22.53
CA SER A 238 2.46 8.58 23.86
C SER A 238 1.71 9.36 24.94
N ASP A 239 1.48 8.73 26.10
CA ASP A 239 0.84 9.35 27.26
C ASP A 239 1.47 10.67 27.69
N GLY A 240 0.64 11.60 28.19
CA GLY A 240 1.09 12.86 28.80
C GLY A 240 0.02 13.95 28.79
N TYR A 241 0.42 15.16 29.13
CA TYR A 241 -0.43 16.34 29.02
C TYR A 241 -0.27 17.02 27.67
N TYR A 242 -1.40 17.36 27.06
CA TYR A 242 -1.51 17.98 25.75
C TYR A 242 -2.43 19.19 25.82
N TYR A 243 -2.00 20.32 25.27
CA TYR A 243 -2.92 21.42 25.00
C TYR A 243 -3.57 21.16 23.64
N VAL A 244 -4.89 20.97 23.62
CA VAL A 244 -5.69 20.73 22.42
C VAL A 244 -6.52 22.00 22.17
N TYR A 245 -6.56 22.48 20.94
CA TYR A 245 -7.30 23.67 20.56
C TYR A 245 -7.94 23.56 19.18
N SER A 246 -9.04 24.28 18.97
CA SER A 246 -9.75 24.39 17.70
C SER A 246 -10.35 25.78 17.57
N GLN A 247 -10.38 26.32 16.35
CA GLN A 247 -11.27 27.39 15.96
C GLN A 247 -12.13 26.94 14.78
N VAL A 248 -13.43 27.21 14.84
CA VAL A 248 -14.36 27.05 13.72
C VAL A 248 -15.13 28.35 13.54
N ALA A 249 -15.21 28.85 12.31
CA ALA A 249 -16.03 29.98 11.94
C ALA A 249 -17.30 29.49 11.24
N PHE A 250 -18.45 29.98 11.70
CA PHE A 250 -19.77 29.66 11.15
C PHE A 250 -20.37 30.90 10.50
N ARG A 251 -21.07 30.75 9.37
CA ARG A 251 -21.78 31.84 8.68
C ARG A 251 -23.20 31.43 8.34
N GLU A 252 -24.17 32.21 8.80
CA GLU A 252 -25.60 31.94 8.62
C GLU A 252 -26.27 33.08 7.84
N GLN A 253 -27.00 32.74 6.78
CA GLN A 253 -27.76 33.68 5.97
C GLN A 253 -29.25 33.59 6.32
N TYR A 254 -29.72 34.49 7.18
CA TYR A 254 -31.14 34.56 7.55
C TYR A 254 -32.01 35.02 6.36
N SER A 255 -32.52 34.05 5.61
CA SER A 255 -33.64 34.27 4.69
C SER A 255 -34.85 34.72 5.51
N GLY A 256 -35.35 35.91 5.21
CA GLY A 256 -36.35 36.59 6.04
C GLY A 256 -37.78 36.09 5.83
N SER A 257 -38.00 34.77 5.99
CA SER A 257 -39.31 34.13 6.10
C SER A 257 -39.82 34.21 7.54
N ASN A 258 -41.06 34.68 7.74
CA ASN A 258 -41.67 34.86 9.06
C ASN A 258 -42.16 33.54 9.71
N SER A 259 -41.38 32.47 9.59
CA SER A 259 -41.58 31.23 10.35
C SER A 259 -40.94 31.37 11.73
N GLY A 260 -41.74 31.24 12.79
CA GLY A 260 -41.27 31.27 14.20
C GLY A 260 -40.48 30.03 14.62
N SER A 261 -39.78 29.38 13.69
CA SER A 261 -38.84 28.30 13.94
C SER A 261 -37.64 28.82 14.71
N GLN A 262 -37.43 28.33 15.93
CA GLN A 262 -36.11 28.41 16.57
C GLN A 262 -35.12 27.71 15.64
N SER A 263 -34.08 28.41 15.21
CA SER A 263 -33.02 27.83 14.39
C SER A 263 -32.03 27.07 15.28
N ASP A 264 -31.61 25.89 14.84
CA ASP A 264 -30.84 24.96 15.68
C ASP A 264 -29.52 25.56 16.18
N PRO A 265 -29.17 25.38 17.46
CA PRO A 265 -28.09 26.12 18.12
C PRO A 265 -26.71 25.72 17.59
N ILE A 266 -25.91 26.71 17.19
CA ILE A 266 -24.56 26.48 16.66
C ILE A 266 -23.69 25.90 17.77
N SER A 267 -23.14 24.71 17.57
CA SER A 267 -22.30 24.04 18.56
C SER A 267 -20.97 23.60 17.96
N HIS A 268 -19.91 23.71 18.75
CA HIS A 268 -18.54 23.33 18.44
C HIS A 268 -18.03 22.48 19.61
N TYR A 269 -17.39 21.35 19.30
CA TYR A 269 -16.95 20.34 20.26
C TYR A 269 -15.51 19.93 19.96
N LEU A 270 -14.67 19.83 21.00
CA LEU A 270 -13.47 19.00 21.00
C LEU A 270 -13.86 17.62 21.56
N CYS A 271 -13.60 16.57 20.79
CA CYS A 271 -13.92 15.19 21.14
C CYS A 271 -12.65 14.33 21.23
N ARG A 272 -12.76 13.24 22.00
CA ARG A 272 -11.75 12.18 22.13
C ARG A 272 -12.40 10.84 21.92
N TYR A 273 -11.79 9.98 21.10
CA TYR A 273 -12.13 8.56 20.97
C TYR A 273 -10.96 7.69 21.43
N ASN A 274 -11.24 6.58 22.12
CA ASN A 274 -10.33 5.45 22.19
C ASN A 274 -11.12 4.14 22.31
N ILE A 275 -10.72 3.13 21.55
CA ILE A 275 -11.42 1.85 21.41
C ILE A 275 -11.50 1.04 22.73
N ILE A 276 -10.67 1.36 23.72
CA ILE A 276 -10.62 0.67 25.01
C ILE A 276 -11.53 1.29 26.09
N TYR A 277 -12.13 2.45 25.82
CA TYR A 277 -13.04 3.11 26.76
C TYR A 277 -14.49 2.62 26.60
N PRO A 278 -15.29 2.62 27.68
CA PRO A 278 -16.67 2.13 27.65
C PRO A 278 -17.60 3.03 26.80
N HIS A 279 -18.85 2.61 26.65
CA HIS A 279 -19.92 3.37 25.97
C HIS A 279 -19.65 3.77 24.50
N GLY A 280 -18.75 3.05 23.82
CA GLY A 280 -18.39 3.33 22.42
C GLY A 280 -17.16 4.22 22.27
N GLY A 281 -16.48 4.58 23.35
CA GLY A 281 -15.15 5.18 23.34
C GLY A 281 -15.07 6.68 23.03
N GLU A 282 -16.10 7.28 22.45
CA GLU A 282 -16.21 8.75 22.24
C GLU A 282 -16.59 9.48 23.54
N ASP A 283 -15.96 10.62 23.77
CA ASP A 283 -16.22 11.55 24.87
C ASP A 283 -15.99 13.01 24.45
N ILE A 284 -16.59 13.97 25.17
CA ILE A 284 -16.49 15.41 24.88
C ILE A 284 -15.46 16.03 25.84
N LEU A 285 -14.33 16.48 25.29
CA LEU A 285 -13.28 17.17 26.03
C LEU A 285 -13.62 18.63 26.34
N ALA A 286 -14.25 19.32 25.37
CA ALA A 286 -14.75 20.68 25.54
C ALA A 286 -15.91 20.95 24.57
N GLN A 287 -16.81 21.85 24.92
CA GLN A 287 -17.93 22.27 24.09
C GLN A 287 -18.19 23.76 24.26
N THR A 288 -18.66 24.41 23.20
CA THR A 288 -19.41 25.67 23.29
C THR A 288 -20.62 25.62 22.36
N THR A 289 -21.73 26.20 22.80
CA THR A 289 -23.01 26.20 22.09
C THR A 289 -23.63 27.59 22.20
N VAL A 290 -24.04 28.16 21.07
CA VAL A 290 -24.71 29.46 20.98
C VAL A 290 -26.15 29.25 20.50
N SER A 291 -27.10 29.59 21.37
CA SER A 291 -28.51 29.67 21.03
C SER A 291 -28.77 30.80 20.03
N LYS A 292 -29.33 30.48 18.87
CA LYS A 292 -29.70 31.48 17.86
C LYS A 292 -30.92 32.28 18.34
N THR A 293 -31.00 33.57 17.98
CA THR A 293 -32.17 34.42 18.23
C THR A 293 -32.26 35.48 17.13
N SER A 294 -33.01 35.18 16.07
CA SER A 294 -33.05 35.95 14.83
C SER A 294 -34.16 37.01 14.83
N ASN A 295 -33.82 38.24 15.25
CA ASN A 295 -34.75 39.38 15.21
C ASN A 295 -34.55 40.30 13.99
N ASN A 296 -33.57 40.05 13.10
CA ASN A 296 -33.32 40.90 11.93
C ASN A 296 -32.56 40.22 10.77
N ARG A 297 -32.68 40.79 9.57
CA ARG A 297 -32.12 40.27 8.30
C ARG A 297 -30.63 40.60 8.10
N VAL A 298 -29.74 40.11 8.96
CA VAL A 298 -28.29 40.39 8.88
C VAL A 298 -27.50 39.08 8.84
N VAL A 299 -26.69 38.86 7.78
CA VAL A 299 -25.79 37.69 7.70
C VAL A 299 -24.86 37.69 8.91
N GLY A 300 -24.95 36.66 9.74
CA GLY A 300 -24.11 36.49 10.92
C GLY A 300 -22.87 35.67 10.57
N GLU A 301 -21.70 36.11 11.03
CA GLU A 301 -20.50 35.26 11.11
C GLU A 301 -20.06 35.17 12.57
N TYR A 302 -19.94 33.94 13.08
CA TYR A 302 -19.59 33.64 14.47
C TYR A 302 -18.35 32.75 14.49
N SER A 303 -17.26 33.23 15.08
CA SER A 303 -16.05 32.44 15.30
C SER A 303 -16.03 31.86 16.71
N SER A 304 -15.88 30.55 16.80
CA SER A 304 -15.88 29.75 18.02
C SER A 304 -14.49 29.19 18.27
N HIS A 305 -13.83 29.59 19.36
CA HIS A 305 -12.55 29.03 19.78
C HIS A 305 -12.71 28.18 21.04
N LEU A 306 -12.09 27.00 21.05
CA LEU A 306 -11.96 26.10 22.20
C LEU A 306 -10.48 25.77 22.38
N GLY A 307 -10.01 25.73 23.62
CA GLY A 307 -8.63 25.35 23.93
C GLY A 307 -8.43 25.03 25.41
N ALA A 308 -7.88 23.86 25.71
CA ALA A 308 -7.65 23.41 27.09
C ALA A 308 -6.55 22.34 27.19
N LEU A 309 -6.06 22.15 28.43
CA LEU A 309 -5.06 21.14 28.78
C LEU A 309 -5.74 19.83 29.16
N PHE A 310 -5.41 18.75 28.47
CA PHE A 310 -5.95 17.40 28.71
C PHE A 310 -4.85 16.40 29.00
N GLN A 311 -5.17 15.41 29.84
CA GLN A 311 -4.34 14.23 30.05
C GLN A 311 -4.78 13.16 29.05
N LEU A 312 -3.95 12.87 28.05
CA LEU A 312 -4.26 11.93 26.97
C LEU A 312 -3.30 10.73 27.02
N ARG A 313 -3.80 9.56 26.62
CA ARG A 313 -3.04 8.31 26.52
C ARG A 313 -2.63 8.04 25.08
N LYS A 314 -1.64 7.16 24.91
CA LYS A 314 -1.29 6.60 23.60
C LYS A 314 -2.52 5.99 22.91
N ASP A 315 -2.63 6.23 21.61
CA ASP A 315 -3.76 5.86 20.73
C ASP A 315 -5.12 6.50 21.09
N ASP A 316 -5.19 7.48 21.99
CA ASP A 316 -6.33 8.42 22.01
C ASP A 316 -6.36 9.19 20.68
N GLU A 317 -7.55 9.31 20.08
CA GLU A 317 -7.80 10.08 18.88
C GLU A 317 -8.58 11.36 19.24
N VAL A 318 -8.02 12.54 18.96
CA VAL A 318 -8.70 13.83 19.19
C VAL A 318 -9.14 14.47 17.89
N TYR A 319 -10.31 15.11 17.90
CA TYR A 319 -10.97 15.67 16.72
C TYR A 319 -12.01 16.73 17.07
N VAL A 320 -12.57 17.35 16.04
CA VAL A 320 -13.59 18.39 16.13
C VAL A 320 -14.93 17.85 15.63
N LYS A 321 -15.99 18.05 16.42
CA LYS A 321 -17.39 17.93 15.96
C LYS A 321 -18.06 19.30 15.93
N VAL A 322 -19.06 19.46 15.07
CA VAL A 322 -19.90 20.66 14.94
C VAL A 322 -21.38 20.29 14.83
N SER A 323 -22.29 21.21 15.14
CA SER A 323 -23.74 20.99 14.98
C SER A 323 -24.17 20.86 13.52
N ASP A 324 -23.47 21.54 12.61
CA ASP A 324 -23.78 21.61 11.18
C ASP A 324 -22.48 21.96 10.43
N LEU A 325 -22.10 21.12 9.46
CA LEU A 325 -20.91 21.32 8.62
C LEU A 325 -21.17 22.36 7.51
N SER A 326 -22.42 22.47 7.02
CA SER A 326 -22.78 23.34 5.90
C SER A 326 -22.68 24.83 6.24
N LEU A 327 -22.78 25.16 7.54
CA LEU A 327 -22.60 26.50 8.09
C LEU A 327 -21.12 26.89 8.27
N MET A 328 -20.15 25.98 8.12
CA MET A 328 -18.73 26.32 8.26
C MET A 328 -18.26 27.26 7.14
N VAL A 329 -17.49 28.28 7.52
CA VAL A 329 -16.94 29.25 6.57
C VAL A 329 -15.85 28.60 5.74
N ARG A 330 -15.99 28.63 4.41
CA ARG A 330 -14.95 28.27 3.46
C ARG A 330 -13.85 29.33 3.44
N ASP A 331 -12.91 29.15 4.37
CA ASP A 331 -11.69 29.92 4.55
C ASP A 331 -10.75 29.07 5.41
N ILE A 332 -9.68 28.57 4.78
CA ILE A 332 -8.70 27.67 5.41
C ILE A 332 -8.01 28.30 6.62
N LYS A 333 -8.03 29.64 6.76
CA LYS A 333 -7.35 30.39 7.83
C LYS A 333 -8.29 30.77 8.97
N LYS A 334 -9.61 30.70 8.78
CA LYS A 334 -10.60 30.93 9.85
C LYS A 334 -10.91 29.69 10.67
N ASN A 335 -10.72 28.51 10.08
CA ASN A 335 -10.92 27.22 10.74
C ASN A 335 -9.55 26.55 10.91
N TYR A 336 -9.22 26.12 12.12
CA TYR A 336 -7.99 25.37 12.38
C TYR A 336 -8.13 24.49 13.62
N PHE A 337 -7.43 23.35 13.62
CA PHE A 337 -7.43 22.38 14.71
C PHE A 337 -5.99 22.00 15.03
N GLY A 338 -5.62 21.91 16.32
CA GLY A 338 -4.24 21.61 16.67
C GLY A 338 -4.04 21.12 18.10
N ILE A 339 -2.82 20.65 18.34
CA ILE A 339 -2.40 20.01 19.59
C ILE A 339 -0.90 20.15 19.77
N PHE A 340 -0.42 20.24 21.01
CA PHE A 340 0.98 19.99 21.34
C PHE A 340 1.14 19.38 22.74
N ARG A 341 2.16 18.53 22.91
CA ARG A 341 2.53 17.92 24.19
C ARG A 341 3.31 18.91 25.06
N LEU A 342 3.04 18.92 26.37
CA LEU A 342 3.80 19.73 27.33
C LEU A 342 4.91 18.88 27.95
N SER A 343 6.17 19.25 27.70
CA SER A 343 7.35 18.48 28.12
C SER A 343 7.59 18.45 29.64
N ASN A 344 7.12 19.46 30.36
CA ASN A 344 7.50 19.71 31.76
C ASN A 344 6.43 19.30 32.79
N ILE A 345 5.37 18.58 32.37
CA ILE A 345 4.34 18.06 33.28
C ILE A 345 4.36 16.54 33.20
N THR A 346 4.97 15.89 34.19
CA THR A 346 4.88 14.45 34.38
C THR A 346 3.51 14.08 34.95
N MET A 347 2.88 13.03 34.43
CA MET A 347 1.68 12.47 35.07
C MET A 347 2.07 11.96 36.46
N LYS A 348 1.27 12.26 37.47
CA LYS A 348 1.42 11.69 38.81
C LYS A 348 0.81 10.28 38.79
N GLU A 349 1.57 9.30 39.27
CA GLU A 349 1.12 7.92 39.47
C GLU A 349 0.01 7.84 40.54
#